data_AF-A0AA36DI80-F1
#
_entry.id   AF-A0AA36DI80-F1
#
_cell.length_a   1.000
_cell.length_b   1.000
_cell.length_c   1.000
_cell.angle_alpha   90.00
_cell.angle_beta   90.00
_cell.angle_gamma   90.00
#
_symmetry.space_group_name_H-M   'P 1'
#
loop_
_entity.id
_entity.type
_entity.pdbx_description
1 polymer ?
#
loop_
_entity_poly.entity_id
_entity_poly.type
_entity_poly.pdbx_seq_one_letter_code
_entity_poly.pdbx_strand_id
1 'polypeptide(L)'
;MSQAKKPRVSRSTAYTDEESQRLITLYIENRDKYHEKFKSGSKNGDSIRQNLLTEWSKDISSLGVAFRSKESIEEKIKNESKKVQKFLREEKEKYTGTGGGVYNLHKLPEYLRPLVDCLAEKHHVTGVPGLDGDSDDDFECTAANSSASEGLEMDMSGREDLTAEDQPDASGECTQSTMTSESAPALSKSRSVAAKAREALTLFTDKRSLLYEEEIKLARLKQRKVQVEIQIAELKLEEAKLQLKSANQGIAPQSPISSTYPQYFNL
;
A
#
# COMPACT_ATOMS: atom_id res chain seq x y z
N MET A 1 20.45 55.72 15.77
CA MET A 1 19.82 54.57 15.08
C MET A 1 20.16 53.30 15.85
N SER A 2 19.27 52.85 16.73
CA SER A 2 19.46 51.62 17.52
C SER A 2 19.27 50.40 16.62
N GLN A 3 20.32 49.60 16.42
CA GLN A 3 20.19 48.33 15.74
C GLN A 3 19.42 47.35 16.64
N ALA A 4 18.21 46.99 16.21
CA ALA A 4 17.44 45.92 16.83
C ALA A 4 18.20 44.60 16.69
N LYS A 5 18.74 44.08 17.80
CA LYS A 5 19.38 42.76 17.85
C LYS A 5 18.35 41.70 17.46
N LYS A 6 18.56 41.03 16.32
CA LYS A 6 17.76 39.86 15.92
C LYS A 6 17.79 38.83 17.06
N PRO A 7 16.64 38.33 17.53
CA PRO A 7 16.60 37.30 18.55
C PRO A 7 17.37 36.08 18.04
N ARG A 8 18.34 35.61 18.85
CA ARG A 8 19.08 34.39 18.56
C ARG A 8 18.09 33.24 18.55
N VAL A 9 18.05 32.49 17.44
CA VAL A 9 17.27 31.26 17.32
C VAL A 9 17.74 30.30 18.40
N SER A 10 16.95 30.15 19.45
CA SER A 10 17.19 29.19 20.53
C SER A 10 17.17 27.78 19.94
N ARG A 11 18.10 26.92 20.37
CA ARG A 11 18.15 25.50 19.99
C ARG A 11 16.74 24.92 20.05
N SER A 12 16.30 24.28 18.96
CA SER A 12 14.99 23.66 18.87
C SER A 12 14.76 22.75 20.08
N THR A 13 13.78 23.10 20.91
CA THR A 13 13.38 22.28 22.06
C THR A 13 13.07 20.88 21.57
N ALA A 14 13.58 19.83 22.24
CA ALA A 14 13.26 18.46 21.87
C ALA A 14 11.74 18.22 21.99
N TYR A 15 11.19 17.33 21.15
CA TYR A 15 9.79 16.90 21.29
C TYR A 15 9.66 16.03 22.53
N THR A 16 8.64 16.27 23.35
CA THR A 16 8.27 15.35 24.43
C THR A 16 7.69 14.06 23.85
N ASP A 17 7.63 13.02 24.66
CA ASP A 17 7.04 11.74 24.23
C ASP A 17 5.54 11.89 23.96
N GLU A 18 4.83 12.69 24.77
CA GLU A 18 3.41 13.00 24.57
C GLU A 18 3.15 13.77 23.26
N GLU A 19 3.96 14.80 22.96
CA GLU A 19 3.89 15.53 21.70
C GLU A 19 4.15 14.59 20.51
N SER A 20 5.15 13.71 20.63
CA SER A 20 5.52 12.76 19.57
C SER A 20 4.43 11.73 19.35
N GLN A 21 3.84 11.18 20.41
CA GLN A 21 2.75 10.23 20.32
C GLN A 21 1.51 10.85 19.67
N ARG A 22 1.09 12.04 20.12
CA ARG A 22 -0.06 12.74 19.54
C ARG A 22 0.16 13.04 18.06
N LEU A 23 1.35 13.51 17.69
CA LEU A 23 1.67 13.85 16.30
C LEU A 23 1.58 12.62 15.38
N ILE A 24 2.09 11.48 15.82
CA ILE A 24 2.05 10.24 15.03
C ILE A 24 0.61 9.75 14.86
N THR A 25 -0.23 9.83 15.91
CA THR A 25 -1.66 9.51 15.81
C THR A 25 -2.37 10.38 14.78
N LEU A 26 -2.21 11.70 14.85
CA LEU A 26 -2.83 12.64 13.89
C LEU A 26 -2.40 12.37 12.44
N TYR A 27 -1.12 12.05 12.25
CA TYR A 27 -0.56 11.72 10.95
C TYR A 27 -1.15 10.42 10.38
N ILE A 28 -1.29 9.38 11.19
CA ILE A 28 -1.89 8.10 10.76
C ILE A 28 -3.36 8.30 10.36
N GLU A 29 -4.14 8.98 11.20
CA GLU A 29 -5.57 9.24 10.97
C GLU A 29 -5.84 10.01 9.66
N ASN A 30 -4.92 10.88 9.27
CA ASN A 30 -5.06 11.74 8.10
C ASN A 30 -4.01 11.43 7.01
N ARG A 31 -3.41 10.24 7.04
CA ARG A 31 -2.27 9.89 6.17
C ARG A 31 -2.63 10.04 4.70
N ASP A 32 -3.81 9.59 4.30
CA ASP A 32 -4.24 9.60 2.90
C ASP A 32 -4.49 11.03 2.42
N LYS A 33 -5.10 11.88 3.24
CA LYS A 33 -5.28 13.32 2.95
C LYS A 33 -3.96 14.08 2.91
N TYR A 34 -3.03 13.72 3.78
CA TYR A 34 -1.70 14.35 3.85
C TYR A 34 -0.86 14.07 2.60
N HIS A 35 -0.94 12.84 2.09
CA HIS A 35 -0.24 12.39 0.87
C HIS A 35 -1.10 12.47 -0.40
N GLU A 36 -2.28 13.09 -0.31
CA GLU A 36 -3.14 13.27 -1.46
C GLU A 36 -2.45 14.18 -2.47
N LYS A 37 -2.10 13.63 -3.63
CA LYS A 37 -1.59 14.42 -4.75
C LYS A 37 -2.68 15.40 -5.15
N PHE A 38 -2.35 16.68 -5.27
CA PHE A 38 -3.31 17.69 -5.74
C PHE A 38 -3.86 17.27 -7.09
N LYS A 39 -5.17 16.99 -7.12
CA LYS A 39 -5.92 16.88 -8.36
C LYS A 39 -6.15 18.30 -8.87
N SER A 40 -5.21 18.72 -9.70
CA SER A 40 -5.06 20.01 -10.40
C SER A 40 -6.32 20.88 -10.52
N GLY A 41 -6.18 22.18 -10.22
CA GLY A 41 -7.08 23.21 -10.74
C GLY A 41 -7.11 24.54 -9.98
N SER A 42 -6.94 24.54 -8.65
CA SER A 42 -7.10 25.77 -7.87
C SER A 42 -5.77 26.46 -7.60
N LYS A 43 -5.54 27.61 -8.24
CA LYS A 43 -4.27 28.36 -8.17
C LYS A 43 -4.08 29.18 -6.88
N ASN A 44 -5.09 29.29 -6.01
CA ASN A 44 -5.13 30.33 -4.98
C ASN A 44 -5.55 29.85 -3.57
N GLY A 45 -5.45 28.56 -3.26
CA GLY A 45 -5.82 28.02 -1.94
C GLY A 45 -4.66 27.39 -1.18
N ASP A 46 -4.67 27.53 0.15
CA ASP A 46 -3.84 26.70 1.02
C ASP A 46 -4.15 25.23 0.76
N SER A 47 -3.09 24.45 0.62
CA SER A 47 -3.22 23.01 0.39
C SER A 47 -3.83 22.28 1.57
N ILE A 48 -4.52 21.16 1.30
CA ILE A 48 -5.02 20.26 2.36
C ILE A 48 -3.88 19.91 3.33
N ARG A 49 -2.70 19.63 2.79
CA ARG A 49 -1.47 19.36 3.56
C ARG A 49 -1.06 20.54 4.44
N GLN A 50 -1.06 21.78 3.93
CA GLN A 50 -0.75 22.98 4.72
C GLN A 50 -1.81 23.25 5.80
N ASN A 51 -3.10 23.00 5.51
CA ASN A 51 -4.17 23.13 6.49
C ASN A 51 -3.97 22.14 7.64
N LEU A 52 -3.70 20.86 7.32
CA LEU A 52 -3.37 19.84 8.32
C LEU A 52 -2.15 20.23 9.17
N LEU A 53 -1.04 20.65 8.54
CA LEU A 53 0.15 21.08 9.27
C LEU A 53 -0.12 22.30 10.18
N THR A 54 -1.03 23.19 9.76
CA THR A 54 -1.45 24.34 10.57
C THR A 54 -2.25 23.91 11.79
N GLU A 55 -3.19 22.97 11.62
CA GLU A 55 -4.00 22.43 12.71
C GLU A 55 -3.12 21.64 13.69
N TRP A 56 -2.24 20.77 13.19
CA TRP A 56 -1.35 19.98 14.03
C TRP A 56 -0.35 20.85 14.78
N SER A 57 0.18 21.91 14.15
CA SER A 57 1.03 22.89 14.82
C SER A 57 0.31 23.51 16.03
N LYS A 58 -0.97 23.86 15.91
CA LYS A 58 -1.78 24.38 17.02
C LYS A 58 -2.03 23.32 18.09
N ASP A 59 -2.44 22.12 17.70
CA ASP A 59 -2.76 21.02 18.62
C ASP A 59 -1.52 20.61 19.44
N ILE A 60 -0.39 20.37 18.77
CA ILE A 60 0.85 19.98 19.44
C ILE A 60 1.40 21.11 20.32
N SER A 61 1.35 22.36 19.84
CA SER A 61 1.79 23.50 20.66
C SER A 61 0.91 23.71 21.92
N SER A 62 -0.32 23.20 21.92
CA SER A 62 -1.21 23.26 23.09
C SER A 62 -0.87 22.22 24.17
N LEU A 63 -0.21 21.12 23.79
CA LEU A 63 0.26 20.08 24.71
C LEU A 63 1.65 20.39 25.29
N GLY A 64 2.47 21.09 24.51
CA GLY A 64 3.88 21.31 24.81
C GLY A 64 4.20 22.62 25.53
N VAL A 65 5.46 22.71 25.97
CA VAL A 65 6.04 23.94 26.55
C VAL A 65 6.50 24.91 25.46
N ALA A 66 6.74 24.42 24.24
CA ALA A 66 7.31 25.19 23.14
C ALA A 66 6.38 25.24 21.93
N PHE A 67 6.34 26.41 21.28
CA PHE A 67 5.64 26.58 20.02
C PHE A 67 6.30 25.74 18.92
N ARG A 68 5.51 24.93 18.21
CA ARG A 68 5.94 24.10 17.08
C ARG A 68 5.46 24.72 15.78
N SER A 69 6.37 25.13 14.92
CA SER A 69 6.01 25.64 13.59
C SER A 69 5.57 24.51 12.65
N LYS A 70 4.87 24.85 11.56
CA LYS A 70 4.41 23.89 10.55
C LYS A 70 5.57 23.10 9.93
N GLU A 71 6.69 23.79 9.71
CA GLU A 71 7.92 23.22 9.15
C GLU A 71 8.56 22.23 10.15
N SER A 72 8.56 22.57 11.45
CA SER A 72 9.07 21.67 12.48
C SER A 72 8.23 20.39 12.59
N ILE A 73 6.90 20.51 12.47
CA ILE A 73 5.99 19.37 12.45
C ILE A 73 6.24 18.49 11.23
N GLU A 74 6.35 19.09 10.04
CA GLU A 74 6.65 18.36 8.80
C GLU A 74 7.99 17.62 8.88
N GLU A 75 9.04 18.30 9.34
CA GLU A 75 10.37 17.71 9.50
C GLU A 75 10.36 16.54 10.49
N LYS A 76 9.65 16.70 11.61
CA LYS A 76 9.47 15.64 12.61
C LYS A 76 8.79 14.41 12.00
N ILE A 77 7.69 14.58 11.26
CA ILE A 77 6.99 13.47 10.57
C ILE A 77 7.91 12.76 9.58
N LYS A 78 8.68 13.51 8.77
CA LYS A 78 9.63 12.94 7.81
C LYS A 78 10.69 12.10 8.53
N ASN A 79 11.25 12.62 9.62
CA ASN A 79 12.28 11.92 10.39
C ASN A 79 11.75 10.65 11.05
N GLU A 80 10.57 10.68 11.66
CA GLU A 80 9.96 9.49 12.26
C GLU A 80 9.56 8.46 11.19
N SER A 81 9.03 8.89 10.04
CA SER A 81 8.72 7.99 8.91
C SER A 81 9.97 7.30 8.37
N LYS A 82 11.08 8.03 8.21
CA LYS A 82 12.39 7.47 7.79
C LYS A 82 12.90 6.43 8.79
N LYS A 83 12.77 6.68 10.11
CA LYS A 83 13.15 5.71 11.14
C LYS A 83 12.33 4.42 11.03
N VAL A 84 11.01 4.52 10.86
CA VAL A 84 10.13 3.36 10.71
C VAL A 84 10.45 2.59 9.43
N GLN A 85 10.66 3.26 8.31
CA GLN A 85 11.03 2.60 7.05
C GLN A 85 12.39 1.89 7.15
N LYS A 86 13.37 2.52 7.82
CA LYS A 86 14.66 1.88 8.10
C LYS A 86 14.48 0.63 8.96
N PHE A 87 13.67 0.70 10.01
CA PHE A 87 13.35 -0.44 10.86
C PHE A 87 12.70 -1.58 10.07
N LEU A 88 11.69 -1.30 9.24
CA LEU A 88 11.03 -2.30 8.39
C LEU A 88 11.98 -2.94 7.36
N ARG A 89 12.93 -2.17 6.83
CA ARG A 89 13.97 -2.68 5.91
C ARG A 89 14.90 -3.65 6.62
N GLU A 90 15.43 -3.27 7.79
CA GLU A 90 16.30 -4.11 8.61
C GLU A 90 15.57 -5.38 9.07
N GLU A 91 14.28 -5.25 9.42
CA GLU A 91 13.43 -6.39 9.78
C GLU A 91 13.25 -7.36 8.59
N LYS A 92 12.98 -6.85 7.39
CA LYS A 92 12.87 -7.68 6.17
C LYS A 92 14.19 -8.38 5.84
N GLU A 93 15.31 -7.67 5.92
CA GLU A 93 16.65 -8.21 5.64
C GLU A 93 16.99 -9.39 6.55
N LYS A 94 16.61 -9.32 7.83
CA LYS A 94 16.78 -10.41 8.79
C LYS A 94 16.07 -11.71 8.37
N TYR A 95 14.92 -11.63 7.72
CA TYR A 95 14.20 -12.82 7.25
C TYR A 95 14.68 -13.33 5.90
N THR A 96 15.24 -12.47 5.05
CA THR A 96 15.71 -12.84 3.71
C THR A 96 17.18 -13.27 3.66
N GLY A 97 17.99 -12.93 4.66
CA GLY A 97 19.41 -13.24 4.69
C GLY A 97 19.70 -14.72 4.96
N THR A 98 20.27 -15.43 3.97
CA THR A 98 20.73 -16.84 4.10
C THR A 98 22.01 -17.00 4.92
N GLY A 99 22.54 -15.92 5.51
CA GLY A 99 23.74 -15.94 6.34
C GLY A 99 23.38 -15.91 7.81
N GLY A 100 23.67 -16.98 8.56
CA GLY A 100 23.33 -17.16 9.98
C GLY A 100 24.04 -16.23 10.98
N GLY A 101 24.08 -14.93 10.72
CA GLY A 101 24.58 -13.90 11.63
C GLY A 101 23.55 -13.52 12.69
N VAL A 102 24.03 -13.09 13.86
CA VAL A 102 23.19 -12.52 14.92
C VAL A 102 22.87 -11.07 14.56
N TYR A 103 21.64 -10.79 14.17
CA TYR A 103 21.18 -9.44 13.84
C TYR A 103 20.71 -8.72 15.11
N ASN A 104 21.26 -7.53 15.38
CA ASN A 104 20.84 -6.68 16.48
C ASN A 104 19.94 -5.55 15.95
N LEU A 105 18.62 -5.77 15.98
CA LEU A 105 17.62 -4.78 15.59
C LEU A 105 17.50 -3.70 16.67
N HIS A 106 17.67 -2.44 16.27
CA HIS A 106 17.44 -1.33 17.18
C HIS A 106 15.98 -1.29 17.61
N LYS A 107 15.74 -1.21 18.93
CA LYS A 107 14.39 -1.10 19.47
C LYS A 107 13.80 0.26 19.09
N LEU A 108 12.67 0.22 18.40
CA LEU A 108 11.93 1.41 18.04
C LEU A 108 11.14 1.94 19.25
N PRO A 109 11.06 3.28 19.46
CA PRO A 109 10.19 3.86 20.46
C PRO A 109 8.74 3.37 20.36
N GLU A 110 8.09 3.16 21.50
CA GLU A 110 6.75 2.53 21.54
C GLU A 110 5.67 3.34 20.82
N TYR A 111 5.77 4.67 20.87
CA TYR A 111 4.83 5.57 20.18
C TYR A 111 4.87 5.44 18.65
N LEU A 112 5.91 4.81 18.08
CA LEU A 112 6.01 4.54 16.64
C LEU A 112 5.40 3.21 16.20
N ARG A 113 5.04 2.32 17.13
CA ARG A 113 4.43 1.02 16.76
C ARG A 113 3.20 1.17 15.85
N PRO A 114 2.24 2.08 16.13
CA PRO A 114 1.09 2.26 15.24
C PRO A 114 1.49 2.67 13.81
N LEU A 115 2.60 3.40 13.66
CA LEU A 115 3.10 3.81 12.35
C LEU A 115 3.78 2.65 11.61
N VAL A 116 4.43 1.73 12.34
CA VAL A 116 4.96 0.48 11.78
C VAL A 116 3.83 -0.34 11.16
N ASP A 117 2.74 -0.56 11.91
CA ASP A 117 1.59 -1.34 11.44
C ASP A 117 0.97 -0.71 10.18
N CYS A 118 0.75 0.62 10.22
CA CYS A 118 0.19 1.37 9.10
C CYS A 118 1.05 1.32 7.82
N LEU A 119 2.39 1.34 7.96
CA LEU A 119 3.30 1.26 6.81
C LEU A 119 3.53 -0.18 6.34
N ALA A 120 3.55 -1.16 7.25
CA ALA A 120 3.70 -2.57 6.92
C ALA A 120 2.51 -3.09 6.10
N GLU A 121 1.28 -2.71 6.47
CA GLU A 121 0.06 -3.14 5.78
C GLU A 121 0.04 -2.69 4.30
N LYS A 122 0.45 -1.44 4.02
CA LYS A 122 0.47 -0.92 2.64
C LYS A 122 1.52 -1.57 1.75
N HIS A 123 2.62 -2.05 2.31
CA HIS A 123 3.65 -2.76 1.53
C HIS A 123 3.24 -4.16 1.07
N HIS A 124 2.15 -4.75 1.60
CA HIS A 124 1.71 -6.08 1.18
C HIS A 124 0.88 -6.08 -0.12
N VAL A 125 0.43 -4.92 -0.59
CA VAL A 125 -0.50 -4.84 -1.74
C VAL A 125 0.23 -4.61 -3.06
N THR A 126 1.49 -4.18 -3.05
CA THR A 126 2.22 -3.83 -4.27
C THR A 126 3.22 -4.92 -4.64
N GLY A 127 2.82 -5.80 -5.56
CA GLY A 127 3.74 -6.49 -6.47
C GLY A 127 4.49 -7.72 -5.94
N VAL A 128 4.60 -8.72 -6.80
CA VAL A 128 5.46 -9.90 -6.61
C VAL A 128 6.91 -9.43 -6.45
N PRO A 129 7.61 -9.76 -5.35
CA PRO A 129 9.01 -9.40 -5.16
C PRO A 129 9.86 -9.92 -6.33
N GLY A 130 10.30 -9.02 -7.20
CA GLY A 130 11.11 -9.35 -8.39
C GLY A 130 10.68 -8.70 -9.71
N LEU A 131 9.58 -7.93 -9.73
CA LEU A 131 9.14 -7.13 -10.90
C LEU A 131 8.98 -5.64 -10.58
N ASP A 132 9.60 -5.17 -9.51
CA ASP A 132 9.68 -3.74 -9.23
C ASP A 132 10.73 -3.18 -10.19
N GLY A 133 10.29 -2.84 -11.39
CA GLY A 133 11.08 -2.07 -12.35
C GLY A 133 11.62 -0.82 -11.70
N ASP A 134 12.74 -0.32 -12.24
CA ASP A 134 13.38 0.97 -11.97
C ASP A 134 12.35 2.12 -11.91
N SER A 135 11.61 2.22 -10.82
CA SER A 135 10.97 3.47 -10.42
C SER A 135 12.09 4.26 -9.81
N ASP A 136 12.68 5.13 -10.64
CA ASP A 136 13.58 6.21 -10.27
C ASP A 136 12.86 7.19 -9.31
N ASP A 137 12.39 6.70 -8.17
CA ASP A 137 12.15 7.52 -7.00
C ASP A 137 13.53 7.85 -6.43
N ASP A 138 14.21 8.74 -7.14
CA ASP A 138 15.28 9.60 -6.67
C ASP A 138 14.76 10.34 -5.42
N PHE A 139 14.77 9.64 -4.29
CA PHE A 139 14.75 10.27 -2.99
C PHE A 139 16.14 10.87 -2.82
N GLU A 140 16.33 12.02 -3.47
CA GLU A 140 17.51 12.86 -3.43
C GLU A 140 17.85 13.09 -1.96
N CYS A 141 18.81 12.29 -1.49
CA CYS A 141 19.46 12.54 -0.22
C CYS A 141 20.34 13.76 -0.50
N THR A 142 19.75 14.95 -0.42
CA THR A 142 20.44 16.25 -0.49
C THR A 142 21.33 16.38 0.73
N ALA A 143 22.41 15.60 0.74
CA ALA A 143 23.62 15.97 1.44
C ALA A 143 24.15 17.21 0.71
N ALA A 144 24.11 18.34 1.42
CA ALA A 144 24.66 19.58 0.95
C ALA A 144 26.10 19.39 0.46
N ASN A 145 26.33 19.56 -0.84
CA ASN A 145 27.55 20.19 -1.34
C ASN A 145 27.40 20.65 -2.81
N SER A 146 27.62 21.95 -2.97
CA SER A 146 28.03 22.70 -4.16
C SER A 146 28.42 21.90 -5.41
N SER A 147 27.84 22.26 -6.57
CA SER A 147 28.57 22.90 -7.69
C SER A 147 27.83 22.70 -9.00
N ALA A 148 27.84 23.74 -9.82
CA ALA A 148 27.17 23.85 -11.10
C ALA A 148 27.76 22.95 -12.20
N SER A 149 26.88 22.44 -13.07
CA SER A 149 27.11 22.11 -14.50
C SER A 149 25.75 21.74 -15.09
N GLU A 150 25.06 22.65 -15.80
CA GLU A 150 25.08 22.79 -17.26
C GLU A 150 24.83 21.48 -18.05
N GLY A 151 23.60 21.39 -18.58
CA GLY A 151 23.33 21.18 -20.01
C GLY A 151 23.73 19.85 -20.64
N LEU A 152 22.73 19.00 -20.90
CA LEU A 152 22.76 18.04 -22.01
C LEU A 152 21.34 17.69 -22.45
N GLU A 153 20.88 18.38 -23.50
CA GLU A 153 19.73 18.00 -24.30
C GLU A 153 20.17 16.87 -25.24
N MET A 154 19.55 15.69 -25.13
CA MET A 154 19.69 14.64 -26.14
C MET A 154 18.35 14.42 -26.84
N ASP A 155 18.29 14.98 -28.04
CA ASP A 155 17.34 14.67 -29.11
C ASP A 155 17.51 13.20 -29.54
N MET A 156 16.41 12.46 -29.56
CA MET A 156 16.32 11.09 -30.07
C MET A 156 15.24 11.06 -31.14
N SER A 157 15.58 11.58 -32.31
CA SER A 157 14.87 11.33 -33.55
C SER A 157 15.45 10.10 -34.25
N GLY A 158 14.56 9.21 -34.69
CA GLY A 158 14.79 8.31 -35.82
C GLY A 158 15.37 6.93 -35.50
N ARG A 159 14.53 5.89 -35.61
CA ARG A 159 14.88 4.77 -36.47
C ARG A 159 13.65 4.01 -36.95
N GLU A 160 13.48 4.06 -38.26
CA GLU A 160 12.53 3.29 -39.03
C GLU A 160 13.13 1.91 -39.36
N ASP A 161 12.21 0.98 -39.61
CA ASP A 161 12.25 0.01 -40.70
C ASP A 161 12.79 -1.42 -40.47
N LEU A 162 12.09 -2.32 -41.18
CA LEU A 162 12.44 -3.65 -41.67
C LEU A 162 12.12 -4.91 -40.85
N THR A 163 10.99 -5.51 -41.26
CA THR A 163 10.86 -6.89 -41.78
C THR A 163 11.34 -8.07 -40.94
N ALA A 164 10.43 -9.00 -40.64
CA ALA A 164 10.41 -10.33 -41.26
C ALA A 164 9.26 -11.14 -40.65
N GLU A 165 8.25 -11.43 -41.48
CA GLU A 165 7.35 -12.55 -41.22
C GLU A 165 8.11 -13.84 -41.58
N ASP A 166 8.22 -14.75 -40.62
CA ASP A 166 8.54 -16.15 -40.90
C ASP A 166 7.76 -17.03 -39.91
N GLN A 167 6.74 -17.71 -40.43
CA GLN A 167 6.15 -18.89 -39.81
C GLN A 167 7.15 -20.05 -39.93
N PRO A 168 7.15 -21.02 -39.00
CA PRO A 168 6.40 -22.24 -39.31
C PRO A 168 5.68 -22.88 -38.13
N ASP A 169 4.48 -23.39 -38.42
CA ASP A 169 3.88 -24.56 -37.79
C ASP A 169 4.87 -25.74 -37.77
N ALA A 170 4.99 -26.44 -36.64
CA ALA A 170 5.21 -27.89 -36.63
C ALA A 170 5.01 -28.50 -35.25
N SER A 171 4.00 -29.37 -35.19
CA SER A 171 3.73 -30.38 -34.19
C SER A 171 4.94 -31.23 -33.79
N GLY A 172 5.10 -31.48 -32.50
CA GLY A 172 6.04 -32.47 -31.96
C GLY A 172 5.46 -33.13 -30.72
N GLU A 173 4.65 -34.17 -30.92
CA GLU A 173 4.36 -35.18 -29.90
C GLU A 173 5.69 -35.72 -29.35
N CYS A 174 5.89 -35.63 -28.02
CA CYS A 174 6.97 -36.36 -27.36
C CYS A 174 6.38 -37.31 -26.32
N THR A 175 6.55 -38.57 -26.68
CA THR A 175 6.17 -39.84 -26.08
C THR A 175 6.36 -39.92 -24.57
N GLN A 176 5.33 -40.43 -23.89
CA GLN A 176 5.41 -41.02 -22.56
C GLN A 176 6.40 -42.20 -22.56
N SER A 177 7.25 -42.27 -21.54
CA SER A 177 7.84 -43.54 -21.08
C SER A 177 8.21 -43.46 -19.61
N THR A 178 7.30 -43.96 -18.79
CA THR A 178 7.51 -44.91 -17.69
C THR A 178 8.90 -45.52 -17.64
N MET A 179 9.50 -45.61 -16.45
CA MET A 179 10.13 -46.82 -15.89
C MET A 179 10.68 -46.50 -14.49
N THR A 180 10.02 -47.08 -13.49
CA THR A 180 10.47 -47.22 -12.10
C THR A 180 11.71 -48.12 -12.04
N SER A 181 12.75 -47.71 -11.33
CA SER A 181 13.74 -48.65 -10.78
C SER A 181 14.30 -48.14 -9.46
N GLU A 182 13.98 -48.88 -8.40
CA GLU A 182 14.70 -48.87 -7.12
C GLU A 182 16.15 -49.31 -7.36
N SER A 183 17.11 -48.54 -6.85
CA SER A 183 18.50 -48.96 -6.80
C SER A 183 19.23 -48.30 -5.63
N ALA A 184 19.85 -49.18 -4.84
CA ALA A 184 20.66 -49.02 -3.64
C ALA A 184 21.68 -47.86 -3.59
N PRO A 185 22.15 -47.48 -2.39
CA PRO A 185 23.00 -46.31 -2.17
C PRO A 185 24.46 -46.61 -2.57
N ALA A 186 24.97 -45.91 -3.59
CA ALA A 186 26.38 -45.98 -3.97
C ALA A 186 26.95 -44.61 -4.34
N LEU A 187 27.98 -44.23 -3.56
CA LEU A 187 29.20 -43.51 -3.90
C LEU A 187 29.10 -42.31 -4.87
N SER A 188 29.37 -41.14 -4.30
CA SER A 188 29.42 -39.82 -4.92
C SER A 188 30.41 -39.72 -6.09
N LYS A 189 29.97 -40.12 -7.28
CA LYS A 189 30.63 -39.74 -8.54
C LYS A 189 30.23 -38.30 -8.88
N SER A 190 31.23 -37.44 -9.03
CA SER A 190 31.07 -36.04 -9.43
C SER A 190 30.27 -35.95 -10.73
N ARG A 191 29.00 -35.55 -10.65
CA ARG A 191 28.16 -35.31 -11.83
C ARG A 191 28.78 -34.22 -12.70
N SER A 192 28.79 -34.45 -14.01
CA SER A 192 29.21 -33.48 -15.03
C SER A 192 28.44 -32.16 -14.87
N VAL A 193 29.12 -31.04 -15.12
CA VAL A 193 28.53 -29.68 -15.12
C VAL A 193 27.28 -29.61 -16.01
N ALA A 194 27.26 -30.35 -17.12
CA ALA A 194 26.11 -30.42 -18.03
C ALA A 194 24.86 -31.06 -17.38
N ALA A 195 25.05 -32.05 -16.49
CA ALA A 195 23.93 -32.68 -15.78
C ALA A 195 23.34 -31.71 -14.75
N LYS A 196 24.19 -30.94 -14.04
CA LYS A 196 23.73 -29.91 -13.11
C LYS A 196 22.94 -28.78 -13.80
N ALA A 197 23.37 -28.37 -14.99
CA ALA A 197 22.67 -27.35 -15.77
C ALA A 197 21.26 -27.83 -16.20
N ARG A 198 21.13 -29.09 -16.63
CA ARG A 198 19.82 -29.67 -16.99
C ARG A 198 18.89 -29.77 -15.78
N GLU A 199 19.40 -30.20 -14.63
CA GLU A 199 18.64 -30.30 -13.37
C GLU A 199 18.13 -28.92 -12.90
N ALA A 200 18.96 -27.87 -13.04
CA ALA A 200 18.57 -26.49 -12.75
C ALA A 200 17.48 -25.96 -13.69
N LEU A 201 17.54 -26.26 -14.99
CA LEU A 201 16.52 -25.89 -15.96
C LEU A 201 15.18 -26.57 -15.68
N THR A 202 15.19 -27.86 -15.30
CA THR A 202 13.98 -28.60 -14.94
C THR A 202 13.31 -28.05 -13.68
N LEU A 203 14.09 -27.66 -12.66
CA LEU A 203 13.57 -27.00 -11.45
C LEU A 203 12.88 -25.66 -11.76
N PHE A 204 13.41 -24.89 -12.72
CA PHE A 204 12.80 -23.63 -13.15
C PHE A 204 11.48 -23.84 -13.90
N THR A 205 11.40 -24.87 -14.75
CA THR A 205 10.14 -25.20 -15.45
C THR A 205 9.05 -25.66 -14.48
N ASP A 206 9.41 -26.42 -13.45
CA ASP A 206 8.48 -26.93 -12.45
C ASP A 206 7.89 -25.81 -11.58
N LYS A 207 8.75 -24.88 -11.13
CA LYS A 207 8.32 -23.72 -10.34
C LYS A 207 7.36 -22.81 -11.12
N ARG A 208 7.58 -22.64 -12.43
CA ARG A 208 6.69 -21.85 -13.28
C ARG A 208 5.33 -22.51 -13.45
N SER A 209 5.29 -23.83 -13.64
CA SER A 209 4.03 -24.59 -13.69
C SER A 209 3.24 -24.48 -12.40
N LEU A 210 3.91 -24.59 -11.24
CA LEU A 210 3.27 -24.45 -9.92
C LEU A 210 2.64 -23.07 -9.73
N LEU A 211 3.32 -22.00 -10.17
CA LEU A 211 2.75 -20.65 -10.12
C LEU A 211 1.46 -20.54 -10.95
N TYR A 212 1.45 -21.07 -12.18
CA TYR A 212 0.24 -21.04 -13.00
C TYR A 212 -0.91 -21.86 -12.39
N GLU A 213 -0.62 -23.00 -11.78
CA GLU A 213 -1.63 -23.81 -11.10
C GLU A 213 -2.27 -23.05 -9.92
N GLU A 214 -1.47 -22.37 -9.11
CA GLU A 214 -1.97 -21.56 -7.99
C GLU A 214 -2.74 -20.31 -8.47
N GLU A 215 -2.32 -19.66 -9.57
CA GLU A 215 -3.08 -18.57 -10.19
C GLU A 215 -4.46 -19.03 -10.68
N ILE A 216 -4.54 -20.18 -11.35
CA ILE A 216 -5.79 -20.79 -11.81
C ILE A 216 -6.70 -21.12 -10.63
N LYS A 217 -6.13 -21.68 -9.55
CA LYS A 217 -6.87 -22.02 -8.32
C LYS A 217 -7.42 -20.77 -7.63
N LEU A 218 -6.63 -19.70 -7.56
CA LEU A 218 -7.04 -18.43 -7.00
C LEU A 218 -8.15 -17.77 -7.84
N ALA A 219 -8.06 -17.84 -9.17
CA ALA A 219 -9.12 -17.38 -10.07
C ALA A 219 -10.44 -18.14 -9.83
N ARG A 220 -10.39 -19.47 -9.68
CA ARG A 220 -11.56 -20.31 -9.37
C ARG A 220 -12.18 -19.96 -8.02
N LEU A 221 -11.36 -19.71 -6.99
CA LEU A 221 -11.86 -19.30 -5.67
C LEU A 221 -12.54 -17.92 -5.72
N LYS A 222 -11.96 -16.96 -6.45
CA LYS A 222 -12.59 -15.65 -6.67
C LYS A 222 -13.95 -15.79 -7.38
N GLN A 223 -14.03 -16.63 -8.42
CA GLN A 223 -15.27 -16.89 -9.13
C GLN A 223 -16.34 -17.49 -8.21
N ARG A 224 -15.99 -18.49 -7.39
CA ARG A 224 -16.91 -19.08 -6.41
C ARG A 224 -17.37 -18.07 -5.36
N LYS A 225 -16.47 -17.21 -4.87
CA LYS A 225 -16.82 -16.15 -3.92
C LYS A 225 -17.87 -15.21 -4.49
N VAL A 226 -17.66 -14.70 -5.71
CA VAL A 226 -18.62 -13.83 -6.40
C VAL A 226 -19.96 -14.54 -6.59
N GLN A 227 -19.96 -15.82 -6.92
CA GLN A 227 -21.18 -16.62 -7.07
C GLN A 227 -21.97 -16.73 -5.76
N VAL A 228 -21.29 -16.94 -4.63
CA VAL A 228 -21.92 -16.96 -3.30
C VAL A 228 -22.46 -15.58 -2.92
N GLU A 229 -21.74 -14.51 -3.23
CA GLU A 229 -22.21 -13.14 -2.98
C GLU A 229 -23.49 -12.82 -3.76
N ILE A 230 -23.58 -13.26 -5.02
CA ILE A 230 -24.80 -13.15 -5.84
C ILE A 230 -25.96 -13.91 -5.18
N GLN A 231 -25.76 -15.15 -4.75
CA GLN A 231 -26.80 -15.94 -4.08
C GLN A 231 -27.28 -15.31 -2.78
N ILE A 232 -26.37 -14.75 -1.98
CA ILE A 232 -26.72 -14.02 -0.75
C ILE A 232 -27.56 -12.78 -1.09
N ALA A 233 -27.20 -12.06 -2.15
CA ALA A 233 -27.97 -10.89 -2.60
C ALA A 233 -29.38 -11.27 -3.08
N GLU A 234 -29.52 -12.38 -3.80
CA GLU A 234 -30.81 -12.91 -4.25
C GLU A 234 -31.72 -13.29 -3.07
N LEU A 235 -31.19 -14.01 -2.08
CA LEU A 235 -31.94 -14.38 -0.87
C LEU A 235 -32.40 -13.16 -0.08
N LYS A 236 -31.54 -12.15 0.08
CA LYS A 236 -31.91 -10.89 0.74
C LYS A 236 -33.02 -10.14 0.00
N LEU A 237 -32.98 -10.17 -1.34
CA LEU A 237 -34.01 -9.57 -2.18
C LEU A 237 -35.34 -10.31 -2.03
N GLU A 238 -35.32 -11.64 -1.96
CA GLU A 238 -36.51 -12.46 -1.72
C GLU A 238 -37.11 -12.22 -0.31
N GLU A 239 -36.26 -12.14 0.71
CA GLU A 239 -36.68 -11.81 2.08
C GLU A 239 -37.38 -10.45 2.14
N ALA A 240 -36.79 -9.42 1.54
CA ALA A 240 -37.38 -8.09 1.47
C ALA A 240 -38.74 -8.09 0.73
N LYS A 241 -38.87 -8.87 -0.34
CA LYS A 241 -40.14 -9.05 -1.06
C LYS A 241 -41.22 -9.70 -0.19
N LEU A 242 -40.87 -10.70 0.61
CA LEU A 242 -41.80 -11.36 1.53
C LEU A 242 -42.24 -10.41 2.64
N GLN A 243 -41.32 -9.62 3.20
CA GLN A 243 -41.66 -8.60 4.20
C GLN A 243 -42.64 -7.56 3.64
N LEU A 244 -42.43 -7.05 2.42
CA LEU A 244 -43.38 -6.13 1.78
C LEU A 244 -44.75 -6.76 1.53
N LYS A 245 -44.81 -8.03 1.12
CA LYS A 245 -46.09 -8.75 0.95
C LYS A 245 -46.84 -8.90 2.27
N SER A 246 -46.15 -9.22 3.37
CA SER A 246 -46.77 -9.31 4.69
C SER A 246 -47.29 -7.96 5.21
N ALA A 247 -46.54 -6.88 4.99
CA ALA A 247 -46.97 -5.53 5.36
C ALA A 247 -48.22 -5.11 4.59
N ASN A 248 -48.31 -5.42 3.29
CA ASN A 248 -49.47 -5.10 2.47
C ASN A 248 -50.73 -5.91 2.83
N GLN A 249 -50.59 -7.15 3.32
CA GLN A 249 -51.74 -7.94 3.77
C GLN A 249 -52.27 -7.51 5.15
N GLY A 250 -51.43 -6.87 5.97
CA GLY A 250 -51.82 -6.35 7.29
C GLY A 250 -52.59 -5.03 7.27
N ILE A 251 -52.61 -4.32 6.14
CA ILE A 251 -53.42 -3.11 5.95
C ILE A 251 -54.81 -3.55 5.47
N ALA A 252 -55.59 -4.13 6.38
CA ALA A 252 -57.03 -4.18 6.17
C ALA A 252 -57.52 -2.73 6.05
N PRO A 253 -58.27 -2.34 5.00
CA PRO A 253 -58.78 -0.99 4.86
C PRO A 253 -59.67 -0.70 6.07
N GLN A 254 -59.15 0.06 7.03
CA GLN A 254 -59.96 0.58 8.11
C GLN A 254 -61.05 1.42 7.44
N SER A 255 -62.28 0.93 7.55
CA SER A 255 -63.45 1.58 7.00
C SER A 255 -63.42 3.04 7.49
N PRO A 256 -63.58 4.04 6.61
CA PRO A 256 -63.52 5.43 7.02
C PRO A 256 -64.58 5.65 8.10
N ILE A 257 -64.11 5.85 9.32
CA ILE A 257 -64.96 6.19 10.45
C ILE A 257 -65.52 7.56 10.09
N SER A 258 -66.80 7.59 9.73
CA SER A 258 -67.54 8.80 9.40
C SER A 258 -67.56 9.71 10.63
N SER A 259 -66.53 10.55 10.75
CA SER A 259 -66.41 11.56 11.79
C SER A 259 -67.40 12.67 11.47
N THR A 260 -68.60 12.51 12.01
CA THR A 260 -69.70 13.45 11.88
C THR A 260 -69.38 14.69 12.74
N TYR A 261 -69.23 15.84 12.08
CA TYR A 261 -68.95 17.15 12.67
C TYR A 261 -70.06 17.62 13.63
N PRO A 262 -69.71 18.49 14.59
CA PRO A 262 -70.58 19.59 14.98
C PRO A 262 -69.99 20.93 14.50
N GLN A 263 -70.67 21.56 13.54
CA GLN A 263 -70.47 22.97 13.21
C GLN A 263 -70.98 23.83 14.36
N TYR A 264 -70.11 24.65 14.96
CA TYR A 264 -70.53 25.79 15.76
C TYR A 264 -70.36 27.06 14.92
N PHE A 265 -71.47 27.51 14.34
CA PHE A 265 -71.65 28.89 13.92
C PHE A 265 -71.83 29.75 15.19
N ASN A 266 -71.02 30.78 15.37
CA ASN A 266 -71.37 31.89 16.24
C ASN A 266 -71.22 33.20 15.47
N LEU A 267 -72.32 33.94 15.49
CA LEU A 267 -72.52 35.32 15.02
C LEU A 267 -71.84 36.32 15.95
#